data_AF-A0A6B9V9B2-F1
#
_entry.id   AF-A0A6B9V9B2-F1
#
_cell.length_a   1.000
_cell.length_b   1.000
_cell.length_c   1.000
_cell.angle_alpha   90.00
_cell.angle_beta   90.00
_cell.angle_gamma   90.00
#
_symmetry.space_group_name_H-M   'P 1'
#
loop_
_entity.id
_entity.type
_entity.pdbx_description
1 polymer ?
#
loop_
_entity_poly.entity_id
_entity_poly.type
_entity_poly.pdbx_seq_one_letter_code
_entity_poly.pdbx_strand_id
1 'polypeptide(L)'
;MGYADHITHIYVPLNKNRHWYLMVVDFTNSKLVYLDSAKVPLEHDDRVAQMRNVAFFIETLLANPKMYEEKKVLSFHPSTYDIKEPTIGQQARDSKDCGMWVSQWMIMSNSWCDMIWWVNNHSRMRMAVDLVLRNHNPLKDEICRRAIKDWDSKTRNNSRSQNESKNGSAVPKSPTLG
;
A
#
# COMPACT_ATOMS: atom_id res chain seq x y z
N MET A 1 15.76 -0.70 -13.31
CA MET A 1 15.88 -1.37 -12.01
C MET A 1 17.31 -1.17 -11.53
N GLY A 2 17.51 -0.91 -10.23
CA GLY A 2 18.84 -0.80 -9.65
C GLY A 2 19.50 -2.17 -9.46
N TYR A 3 20.81 -2.15 -9.23
CA TYR A 3 21.60 -3.33 -8.88
C TYR A 3 21.51 -3.65 -7.37
N ALA A 4 21.81 -4.89 -7.00
CA ALA A 4 21.65 -5.44 -5.65
C ALA A 4 22.63 -4.85 -4.62
N ASP A 5 23.78 -4.36 -5.09
CA ASP A 5 24.77 -3.61 -4.31
C ASP A 5 24.22 -2.30 -3.72
N HIS A 6 23.18 -1.71 -4.31
CA HIS A 6 22.55 -0.47 -3.81
C HIS A 6 21.28 -0.71 -2.97
N ILE A 7 20.88 -1.95 -2.73
CA ILE A 7 19.65 -2.28 -1.99
C ILE A 7 19.89 -2.18 -0.49
N THR A 8 19.11 -1.34 0.19
CA THR A 8 19.10 -1.25 1.66
C THR A 8 17.97 -2.06 2.28
N HIS A 9 16.82 -2.15 1.60
CA HIS A 9 15.62 -2.81 2.10
C HIS A 9 14.88 -3.55 0.99
N ILE A 10 14.31 -4.71 1.30
CA ILE A 10 13.30 -5.38 0.47
C ILE A 10 12.02 -5.54 1.29
N TYR A 11 10.92 -4.98 0.77
CA TYR A 11 9.59 -5.07 1.37
C TYR A 11 8.80 -6.20 0.73
N VAL A 12 8.38 -7.18 1.54
CA VAL A 12 7.65 -8.35 1.06
C VAL A 12 6.30 -8.46 1.78
N PRO A 13 5.20 -8.07 1.14
CA PRO A 13 3.86 -8.33 1.67
C PRO A 13 3.60 -9.85 1.61
N LEU A 14 3.21 -10.41 2.76
CA LEU A 14 2.91 -11.83 2.92
C LEU A 14 1.44 -11.99 3.29
N ASN A 15 0.83 -13.09 2.82
CA ASN A 15 -0.52 -13.45 3.17
C ASN A 15 -0.55 -14.88 3.69
N LYS A 16 -1.17 -15.07 4.86
CA LYS A 16 -1.49 -16.38 5.40
C LYS A 16 -2.90 -16.32 5.99
N ASN A 17 -3.74 -17.29 5.67
CA ASN A 17 -5.11 -17.39 6.17
C ASN A 17 -5.95 -16.11 5.97
N ARG A 18 -5.82 -15.45 4.81
CA ARG A 18 -6.49 -14.18 4.47
C ARG A 18 -6.06 -12.97 5.31
N HIS A 19 -5.01 -13.10 6.11
CA HIS A 19 -4.40 -12.00 6.84
C HIS A 19 -3.11 -11.55 6.15
N TRP A 20 -3.00 -10.24 5.90
CA TRP A 20 -1.82 -9.63 5.33
C TRP A 20 -0.89 -9.11 6.43
N TYR A 21 0.40 -9.33 6.26
CA TYR A 21 1.46 -8.80 7.11
C TYR A 21 2.68 -8.51 6.25
N LEU A 22 3.69 -7.86 6.82
CA LEU A 22 4.84 -7.38 6.06
C LEU A 22 6.14 -7.90 6.67
N MET A 23 6.97 -8.49 5.82
CA MET A 23 8.38 -8.73 6.09
C MET A 23 9.19 -7.61 5.44
N VAL A 24 10.14 -7.04 6.20
CA VAL A 24 11.19 -6.18 5.63
C VAL A 24 12.53 -6.88 5.83
N VAL A 25 13.23 -7.16 4.74
CA VAL A 25 14.63 -7.55 4.79
C VAL A 25 15.44 -6.26 4.87
N ASP A 26 16.00 -5.97 6.04
CA ASP A 26 16.86 -4.82 6.29
C ASP A 26 18.31 -5.27 6.19
N PHE A 27 18.96 -4.94 5.06
CA PHE A 27 20.34 -5.29 4.79
C PHE A 27 21.32 -4.39 5.56
N THR A 28 20.90 -3.19 5.94
CA THR A 28 21.73 -2.24 6.71
C THR A 28 21.96 -2.74 8.13
N ASN A 29 20.90 -3.22 8.80
CA ASN A 29 20.97 -3.71 10.18
C ASN A 29 21.03 -5.24 10.28
N SER A 30 20.98 -5.95 9.15
CA SER A 30 20.91 -7.42 9.08
C SER A 30 19.75 -7.99 9.92
N LYS A 31 18.53 -7.46 9.69
CA LYS A 31 17.31 -7.86 10.41
C LYS A 31 16.19 -8.28 9.46
N LEU A 32 15.38 -9.24 9.89
CA LEU A 32 14.06 -9.48 9.33
C LEU A 32 13.02 -8.77 10.20
N VAL A 33 12.49 -7.64 9.73
CA VAL A 33 11.46 -6.91 10.46
C VAL A 33 10.10 -7.57 10.21
N TYR A 34 9.43 -7.98 11.28
CA TYR A 34 8.08 -8.52 11.25
C TYR A 34 7.07 -7.45 11.65
N LEU A 35 6.22 -7.06 10.71
CA LEU A 35 5.16 -6.07 10.92
C LEU A 35 3.79 -6.71 10.73
N ASP A 36 3.00 -6.67 11.79
CA ASP A 36 1.70 -7.33 11.85
C ASP A 36 0.69 -6.51 12.66
N SER A 37 -0.37 -6.09 11.99
CA SER A 37 -1.40 -5.24 12.57
C SER A 37 -2.40 -6.03 13.42
N ALA A 38 -2.44 -7.36 13.30
CA ALA A 38 -3.27 -8.23 14.12
C ALA A 38 -2.45 -9.42 14.61
N LYS A 39 -1.63 -9.17 15.64
CA LYS A 39 -0.82 -10.19 16.27
C LYS A 39 -1.70 -11.23 16.95
N VAL A 40 -1.58 -12.46 16.48
CA VAL A 40 -2.21 -13.63 17.09
C VAL A 40 -1.07 -14.56 17.54
N PRO A 41 -0.85 -14.75 18.86
CA PRO A 41 0.28 -15.54 19.36
C PRO A 41 0.36 -16.95 18.76
N LEU A 42 -0.79 -17.60 18.56
CA LEU A 42 -0.88 -18.95 17.98
C LEU A 42 -0.47 -19.02 16.51
N GLU A 43 -0.49 -17.90 15.78
CA GLU A 43 -0.09 -17.86 14.36
C GLU A 43 1.32 -17.30 14.17
N HIS A 44 1.95 -16.81 15.23
CA HIS A 44 3.22 -16.09 15.17
C HIS A 44 4.33 -16.94 14.54
N ASP A 45 4.61 -18.11 15.12
CA ASP A 45 5.71 -18.98 14.69
C ASP A 45 5.52 -19.45 13.24
N ASP A 46 4.27 -19.68 12.88
CA ASP A 46 3.81 -20.07 11.55
C ASP A 46 4.03 -18.98 10.50
N ARG A 47 3.90 -17.71 10.88
CA ARG A 47 4.18 -16.54 10.03
C ARG A 47 5.68 -16.27 9.94
N VAL A 48 6.40 -16.41 11.05
CA VAL A 48 7.85 -16.33 11.12
C VAL A 48 8.52 -17.41 10.26
N ALA A 49 8.03 -18.65 10.28
CA ALA A 49 8.54 -19.72 9.43
C ALA A 49 8.35 -19.38 7.94
N GLN A 50 7.20 -18.81 7.57
CA GLN A 50 6.99 -18.32 6.19
C GLN A 50 7.99 -17.21 5.83
N MET A 51 8.25 -16.26 6.73
CA MET A 51 9.26 -15.22 6.51
C MET A 51 10.65 -15.80 6.26
N ARG A 52 11.09 -16.76 7.08
CA ARG A 52 12.39 -17.42 6.92
C ARG A 52 12.52 -18.13 5.57
N ASN A 53 11.47 -18.85 5.15
CA ASN A 53 11.46 -19.51 3.84
C ASN A 53 11.58 -18.52 2.68
N VAL A 54 10.87 -17.38 2.76
CA VAL A 54 10.96 -16.34 1.75
C VAL A 54 12.33 -15.63 1.78
N ALA A 55 12.88 -15.39 2.96
CA ALA A 55 14.22 -14.82 3.13
C ALA A 55 15.30 -15.72 2.51
N PHE A 56 15.18 -17.04 2.65
CA PHE A 56 16.05 -18.02 1.99
C PHE A 56 15.93 -17.97 0.47
N PHE A 57 14.72 -17.79 -0.07
CA PHE A 57 14.54 -17.62 -1.51
C PHE A 57 15.20 -16.33 -2.02
N ILE A 58 15.06 -15.22 -1.26
CA ILE A 58 15.74 -13.95 -1.57
C ILE A 58 17.25 -14.12 -1.54
N GLU A 59 17.79 -14.85 -0.55
CA GLU A 59 19.21 -15.19 -0.49
C GLU A 59 19.69 -15.91 -1.76
N THR A 60 18.92 -16.91 -2.19
CA THR A 60 19.23 -17.67 -3.41
C THR A 60 19.20 -16.78 -4.66
N LEU A 61 18.26 -15.84 -4.74
CA LEU A 61 18.19 -14.86 -5.83
C LEU A 61 19.42 -13.94 -5.83
N LEU A 62 19.83 -13.46 -4.64
CA LEU A 62 20.96 -12.56 -4.45
C LEU A 62 22.31 -13.26 -4.61
N ALA A 63 22.37 -14.59 -4.65
CA ALA A 63 23.60 -15.32 -4.98
C ALA A 63 23.99 -15.18 -6.47
N ASN A 64 23.09 -14.72 -7.34
CA ASN A 64 23.35 -14.59 -8.77
C ASN A 64 24.20 -13.33 -9.07
N PRO A 65 25.42 -13.47 -9.64
CA PRO A 65 26.30 -12.33 -9.96
C PRO A 65 25.68 -11.30 -10.92
N LYS A 66 24.70 -11.69 -11.73
CA LYS A 66 24.00 -10.78 -12.66
C LYS A 66 23.16 -9.71 -11.96
N MET A 67 22.89 -9.89 -10.66
CA MET A 67 22.15 -8.92 -9.86
C MET A 67 23.01 -7.73 -9.44
N TYR A 68 24.35 -7.79 -9.61
CA TYR A 68 25.30 -6.79 -9.13
C TYR A 68 25.95 -6.04 -10.29
N GLU A 69 26.22 -4.75 -10.10
CA GLU A 69 26.88 -3.91 -11.09
C GLU A 69 28.35 -4.31 -11.23
N GLU A 70 29.03 -4.41 -10.09
CA GLU A 70 30.44 -4.77 -9.99
C GLU A 70 30.71 -6.26 -10.21
N LYS A 71 29.65 -7.07 -10.43
CA LYS A 71 29.67 -8.55 -10.47
C LYS A 71 30.30 -9.21 -9.23
N LYS A 72 30.55 -8.43 -8.18
CA LYS A 72 30.97 -8.91 -6.87
C LYS A 72 29.73 -9.20 -6.05
N VAL A 73 29.47 -10.48 -5.82
CA VAL A 73 28.36 -10.90 -4.97
C VAL A 73 28.66 -10.48 -3.54
N LEU A 74 27.80 -9.66 -2.96
CA LEU A 74 27.81 -9.39 -1.53
C LEU A 74 27.25 -10.61 -0.80
N SER A 75 27.90 -11.03 0.28
CA SER A 75 27.45 -12.17 1.08
C SER A 75 26.29 -11.73 1.97
N PHE A 76 25.08 -11.76 1.44
CA PHE A 76 23.87 -11.57 2.22
C PHE A 76 23.35 -12.93 2.68
N HIS A 77 22.97 -13.03 3.95
CA HIS A 77 22.28 -14.21 4.48
C HIS A 77 20.97 -13.83 5.17
N PRO A 78 19.97 -13.27 4.45
CA PRO A 78 18.69 -12.90 5.04
C PRO A 78 18.01 -14.02 5.82
N SER A 79 18.24 -15.28 5.42
CA SER A 79 17.67 -16.44 6.09
C SER A 79 18.17 -16.63 7.53
N THR A 80 19.31 -16.04 7.91
CA THR A 80 19.92 -16.16 9.24
C THR A 80 19.77 -14.90 10.09
N TYR A 81 19.32 -13.78 9.52
CA TYR A 81 19.11 -12.51 10.23
C TYR A 81 18.18 -12.64 11.43
N ASP A 82 18.41 -11.87 12.49
CA ASP A 82 17.51 -11.87 13.64
C ASP A 82 16.15 -11.27 13.28
N ILE A 83 15.09 -11.78 13.89
CA ILE A 83 13.76 -11.22 13.73
C ILE A 83 13.61 -10.02 14.66
N LYS A 84 13.19 -8.90 14.09
CA LYS A 84 12.87 -7.67 14.82
C LYS A 84 11.37 -7.44 14.78
N GLU A 85 10.76 -7.36 15.95
CA GLU A 85 9.35 -7.01 16.11
C GLU A 85 9.21 -5.64 16.76
N PRO A 86 9.04 -4.57 15.96
CA PRO A 86 8.82 -3.25 16.53
C PRO A 86 7.45 -3.17 17.22
N THR A 87 7.37 -2.31 18.23
CA THR A 87 6.10 -1.93 18.86
C THR A 87 5.32 -1.06 17.88
N ILE A 88 4.16 -1.55 17.45
CA ILE A 88 3.29 -0.90 16.45
C ILE A 88 1.84 -0.91 16.93
N GLY A 89 1.03 0.00 16.40
CA GLY A 89 -0.42 -0.05 16.60
C GLY A 89 -1.02 -1.37 16.14
N GLN A 90 -2.15 -1.74 16.72
CA GLN A 90 -2.92 -2.93 16.33
C GLN A 90 -4.25 -2.50 15.73
N GLN A 91 -4.69 -3.20 14.70
CA GLN A 91 -6.00 -3.01 14.10
C GLN A 91 -7.10 -3.51 15.04
N ALA A 92 -8.33 -3.02 14.85
CA ALA A 92 -9.46 -3.53 15.61
C ALA A 92 -9.70 -5.02 15.29
N ARG A 93 -10.09 -5.81 16.31
CA ARG A 93 -10.16 -7.28 16.27
C ARG A 93 -10.87 -7.86 15.03
N ASP A 94 -11.94 -7.21 14.59
CA ASP A 94 -12.77 -7.68 13.46
C ASP A 94 -12.64 -6.80 12.20
N SER A 95 -11.65 -5.91 12.19
CA SER A 95 -11.37 -5.08 11.01
C SER A 95 -10.68 -5.89 9.90
N LYS A 96 -10.99 -5.53 8.65
CA LYS A 96 -10.34 -6.09 7.45
C LYS A 96 -9.23 -5.17 6.92
N ASP A 97 -8.52 -4.53 7.85
CA ASP A 97 -7.61 -3.42 7.55
C ASP A 97 -6.17 -3.85 7.32
N CYS A 98 -5.83 -5.13 7.46
CA CYS A 98 -4.44 -5.61 7.41
C CYS A 98 -3.73 -5.23 6.10
N GLY A 99 -4.43 -5.26 4.97
CA GLY A 99 -3.88 -4.78 3.69
C GLY A 99 -3.60 -3.28 3.66
N MET A 100 -4.42 -2.47 4.36
CA MET A 100 -4.19 -1.03 4.49
C MET A 100 -2.95 -0.73 5.33
N TRP A 101 -2.76 -1.46 6.43
CA TRP A 101 -1.56 -1.37 7.28
C TRP A 101 -0.30 -1.70 6.49
N VAL A 102 -0.28 -2.85 5.79
CA VAL A 102 0.84 -3.26 4.95
C VAL A 102 1.17 -2.21 3.89
N SER A 103 0.15 -1.71 3.20
CA SER A 103 0.34 -0.70 2.15
C SER A 103 0.90 0.61 2.73
N GLN A 104 0.42 1.06 3.90
CA GLN A 104 0.94 2.25 4.56
C GLN A 104 2.40 2.09 4.96
N TRP A 105 2.78 0.95 5.56
CA TRP A 105 4.18 0.70 5.92
C TRP A 105 5.11 0.71 4.70
N MET A 106 4.67 0.17 3.57
CA MET A 106 5.45 0.20 2.33
C MET A 106 5.58 1.61 1.74
N ILE A 107 4.53 2.44 1.84
CA ILE A 107 4.58 3.84 1.38
C ILE A 107 5.47 4.69 2.30
N MET A 108 5.45 4.41 3.59
CA MET A 108 6.18 5.15 4.62
C MET A 108 7.62 4.67 4.82
N SER A 109 8.16 3.87 3.90
CA SER A 109 9.52 3.28 3.98
C SER A 109 10.62 4.28 4.33
N ASN A 110 10.43 5.55 3.97
CA ASN A 110 11.41 6.63 4.17
C ASN A 110 11.10 7.51 5.40
N SER A 111 10.05 7.20 6.16
CA SER A 111 9.59 7.99 7.30
C SER A 111 8.98 7.05 8.34
N TRP A 112 9.86 6.27 8.98
CA TRP A 112 9.56 5.50 10.19
C TRP A 112 9.40 6.44 11.38
N CYS A 113 8.58 7.49 11.24
CA CYS A 113 8.23 8.37 12.33
C CYS A 113 7.19 7.65 13.19
N ASP A 114 7.28 7.80 14.51
CA ASP A 114 6.42 7.21 15.55
C ASP A 114 4.92 7.59 15.47
N MET A 115 4.46 8.09 14.33
CA MET A 115 3.04 8.30 14.06
C MET A 115 2.36 6.96 13.88
N ILE A 116 1.75 6.48 14.96
CA ILE A 116 0.74 5.42 14.93
C ILE A 116 -0.42 5.91 14.04
N TRP A 117 -0.40 5.53 12.76
CA TRP A 117 -1.50 5.85 11.85
C TRP A 117 -2.67 4.92 12.13
N TRP A 118 -3.80 5.52 12.48
CA TRP A 118 -5.05 4.80 12.61
C TRP A 118 -5.63 4.55 11.21
N VAL A 119 -5.92 3.28 10.90
CA VAL A 119 -6.69 2.97 9.69
C VAL A 119 -8.16 3.31 9.93
N ASN A 120 -8.72 4.14 9.06
CA ASN A 120 -10.10 4.62 9.12
C ASN A 120 -10.61 4.91 7.71
N ASN A 121 -11.87 5.32 7.58
CA ASN A 121 -12.49 5.60 6.27
C ASN A 121 -11.72 6.66 5.47
N HIS A 122 -11.17 7.67 6.15
CA HIS A 122 -10.38 8.70 5.48
C HIS A 122 -9.08 8.13 4.90
N SER A 123 -8.32 7.33 5.65
CA SER A 123 -7.07 6.74 5.14
C SER A 123 -7.32 5.69 4.05
N ARG A 124 -8.42 4.92 4.13
CA ARG A 124 -8.88 4.04 3.04
C ARG A 124 -9.19 4.82 1.77
N MET A 125 -9.99 5.88 1.89
CA MET A 125 -10.34 6.72 0.75
C MET A 125 -9.11 7.41 0.16
N ARG A 126 -8.22 7.91 1.02
CA ARG A 126 -6.99 8.57 0.57
C ARG A 126 -6.12 7.65 -0.26
N MET A 127 -5.96 6.39 0.17
CA MET A 127 -5.22 5.39 -0.59
C MET A 127 -5.89 5.07 -1.92
N ALA A 128 -7.22 4.90 -1.95
CA ALA A 128 -7.95 4.67 -3.19
C ALA A 128 -7.77 5.84 -4.18
N VAL A 129 -7.87 7.08 -3.69
CA VAL A 129 -7.62 8.29 -4.50
C VAL A 129 -6.18 8.33 -4.99
N ASP A 130 -5.21 8.06 -4.13
CA ASP A 130 -3.79 8.05 -4.52
C ASP A 130 -3.51 6.97 -5.58
N LEU A 131 -4.09 5.76 -5.45
CA LEU A 131 -3.97 4.69 -6.45
C LEU A 131 -4.49 5.12 -7.83
N VAL A 132 -5.57 5.88 -7.87
CA VAL A 132 -6.21 6.32 -9.12
C VAL A 132 -5.53 7.57 -9.70
N LEU A 133 -5.16 8.54 -8.87
CA LEU A 133 -4.80 9.90 -9.30
C LEU A 133 -3.31 10.25 -9.21
N ARG A 134 -2.45 9.40 -8.63
CA ARG A 134 -1.00 9.66 -8.58
C ARG A 134 -0.32 9.33 -9.90
N ASN A 135 0.89 9.89 -10.06
CA ASN A 135 1.68 9.80 -11.28
C ASN A 135 2.20 8.39 -11.59
N HIS A 136 2.16 7.47 -10.62
CA HIS A 136 2.49 6.06 -10.87
C HIS A 136 1.39 5.32 -11.64
N ASN A 137 0.19 5.89 -11.77
CA ASN A 137 -0.88 5.32 -12.58
C ASN A 137 -0.86 5.93 -13.99
N PRO A 138 -0.39 5.19 -15.03
CA PRO A 138 -0.34 5.71 -16.39
C PRO A 138 -1.73 5.96 -16.99
N LEU A 139 -2.79 5.38 -16.39
CA LEU A 139 -4.17 5.54 -16.84
C LEU A 139 -4.89 6.72 -16.19
N LYS A 140 -4.22 7.47 -15.30
CA LYS A 140 -4.80 8.58 -14.54
C LYS A 140 -5.60 9.54 -15.43
N ASP A 141 -4.98 10.06 -16.49
CA ASP A 141 -5.58 11.11 -17.32
C ASP A 141 -6.79 10.58 -18.09
N GLU A 142 -6.72 9.33 -18.57
CA GLU A 142 -7.83 8.66 -19.24
C GLU A 142 -9.00 8.39 -18.27
N ILE A 143 -8.71 7.96 -17.05
CA ILE A 143 -9.72 7.77 -16.01
C ILE A 143 -10.41 9.10 -15.68
N CYS A 144 -9.64 10.16 -15.46
CA CYS A 144 -10.18 11.51 -15.22
C CYS A 144 -11.09 11.97 -16.37
N ARG A 145 -10.62 11.81 -17.61
CA ARG A 145 -11.38 12.18 -18.81
C ARG A 145 -12.70 11.41 -18.92
N ARG A 146 -12.69 10.09 -18.68
CA ARG A 146 -13.90 9.27 -18.69
C ARG A 146 -14.86 9.63 -17.56
N ALA A 147 -14.34 9.89 -16.37
CA ALA A 147 -15.13 10.30 -15.21
C ALA A 147 -15.84 11.64 -15.45
N ILE A 148 -15.13 12.64 -16.00
CA ILE A 148 -15.73 13.93 -16.38
C ILE A 148 -16.84 13.74 -17.42
N LYS A 149 -16.57 12.96 -18.49
CA LYS A 149 -17.57 12.70 -19.53
C LYS A 149 -18.83 12.01 -18.98
N ASP A 150 -18.67 11.04 -18.09
CA ASP A 150 -19.79 10.35 -17.43
C ASP A 150 -20.58 11.31 -16.52
N TRP A 151 -19.89 12.12 -15.72
CA TRP A 151 -20.50 13.12 -14.86
C TRP A 151 -21.31 14.17 -15.64
N ASP A 152 -20.73 14.71 -16.71
CA ASP A 152 -21.39 15.66 -17.60
C ASP A 152 -22.63 15.06 -18.26
N SER A 153 -22.58 13.77 -18.63
CA SER A 153 -23.72 13.06 -19.20
C SER A 153 -24.85 12.90 -18.18
N LYS A 154 -24.53 12.55 -16.93
CA LYS A 154 -25.50 12.40 -15.85
C LYS A 154 -26.13 13.72 -15.41
N THR A 155 -25.33 14.79 -15.31
CA THR A 155 -25.84 16.12 -14.95
C THR A 155 -26.74 16.71 -16.05
N ARG A 156 -26.41 16.49 -17.33
CA ARG A 156 -27.29 16.85 -18.46
C ARG A 156 -28.60 16.04 -18.48
N ASN A 157 -28.54 14.75 -18.16
CA ASN A 157 -29.74 13.93 -18.07
C ASN A 157 -30.62 14.34 -16.89
N ASN A 158 -30.04 14.57 -15.70
CA ASN A 158 -30.79 15.05 -14.53
C ASN A 158 -31.44 16.43 -14.76
N SER A 159 -30.78 17.34 -15.48
CA SER A 159 -31.35 18.65 -15.81
C SER A 159 -32.46 18.57 -16.87
N ARG A 160 -32.41 17.62 -17.82
CA ARG A 160 -33.54 17.31 -18.70
C ARG A 160 -34.73 16.73 -17.93
N SER A 161 -34.49 15.78 -17.04
CA SER A 161 -35.54 15.20 -16.18
C SER A 161 -36.16 16.23 -15.23
N GLN A 162 -35.37 17.19 -14.74
CA GLN A 162 -35.86 18.32 -13.95
C GLN A 162 -36.61 19.37 -14.78
N ASN A 163 -36.23 19.61 -16.05
CA ASN A 163 -36.96 20.52 -16.92
C ASN A 163 -38.30 19.93 -17.40
N GLU A 164 -38.38 18.61 -17.60
CA GLU A 164 -39.65 17.92 -17.84
C GLU A 164 -40.60 17.97 -16.63
N SER A 165 -40.06 18.02 -15.41
CA SER A 165 -40.84 18.19 -14.18
C SER A 165 -41.05 19.67 -13.76
N LYS A 166 -40.29 20.63 -14.31
CA LYS A 166 -40.41 22.08 -14.08
C LYS A 166 -41.17 22.86 -15.15
N ASN A 167 -41.69 22.20 -16.19
CA ASN A 167 -42.78 22.76 -17.01
C ASN A 167 -44.12 22.93 -16.24
N GLY A 168 -44.05 23.00 -14.90
CA GLY A 168 -45.13 23.40 -14.00
C GLY A 168 -44.79 24.52 -13.01
N SER A 169 -43.61 25.18 -12.99
CA SER A 169 -43.41 26.41 -12.19
C SER A 169 -42.05 27.12 -12.36
N ALA A 170 -42.12 28.45 -12.32
CA ALA A 170 -41.09 29.43 -12.67
C ALA A 170 -39.80 29.42 -11.82
N VAL A 171 -38.73 29.94 -12.44
CA VAL A 171 -37.33 30.01 -11.98
C VAL A 171 -37.07 31.22 -11.07
N PRO A 172 -36.28 31.09 -9.98
CA PRO A 172 -35.51 32.20 -9.41
C PRO A 172 -34.01 32.11 -9.75
N LYS A 173 -33.39 33.28 -9.98
CA LYS A 173 -32.01 33.49 -10.42
C LYS A 173 -30.96 33.17 -9.35
N SER A 174 -29.75 32.80 -9.79
CA SER A 174 -28.56 32.53 -8.96
C SER A 174 -27.98 33.80 -8.30
N PRO A 175 -27.32 33.70 -7.14
CA PRO A 175 -26.57 34.81 -6.54
C PRO A 175 -25.18 34.94 -7.18
N THR A 176 -24.78 36.17 -7.47
CA THR A 176 -23.42 36.55 -7.87
C THR A 176 -22.55 36.75 -6.63
N LEU A 177 -21.32 36.24 -6.67
CA LEU A 177 -20.25 36.58 -5.72
C LEU A 177 -19.25 37.49 -6.42
N GLY A 178 -19.05 38.68 -5.84
CA GLY A 178 -17.84 39.48 -5.96
C GLY A 178 -16.92 39.24 -4.77
#